data_AF-A0A7M3V8Y1-F1
#
_entry.id   AF-A0A7M3V8Y1-F1
#
_cell.length_a   1.000
_cell.length_b   1.000
_cell.length_c   1.000
_cell.angle_alpha   90.00
_cell.angle_beta   90.00
_cell.angle_gamma   90.00
#
_symmetry.space_group_name_H-M   'P 1'
#
loop_
_entity.id
_entity.type
_entity.pdbx_description
1 polymer ?
#
loop_
_entity_poly.entity_id
_entity_poly.type
_entity_poly.pdbx_seq_one_letter_code
_entity_poly.pdbx_strand_id
1 'polypeptide(L)'
;MFGKILGNKSNDIEEGTEIDPNIVERVSKMNLSDMRLYVNNKITGFEISVEGLHEVLKRLINPINDKGEYYLKKDDMDSKKKKAFELILLISKSKKISLGSIELIDKFLEVYKEIIDDYDDRYKEIYHSRFRKAVETAIINMQTISQVNKKLDVLK
;
A
#
# COMPACT_ATOMS: atom_id res chain seq x y z
N MET A 1 37.02 -39.25 -21.59
CA MET A 1 35.58 -39.52 -21.76
C MET A 1 34.79 -38.64 -20.80
N PHE A 2 34.56 -37.39 -21.16
CA PHE A 2 33.53 -36.55 -20.54
C PHE A 2 32.62 -36.10 -21.68
N GLY A 3 31.34 -36.47 -21.54
CA GLY A 3 30.34 -36.38 -22.58
C GLY A 3 30.01 -34.94 -22.97
N LYS A 4 30.02 -34.76 -24.29
CA LYS A 4 29.17 -33.90 -25.13
C LYS A 4 27.86 -33.44 -24.46
N ILE A 5 27.58 -32.13 -24.42
CA ILE A 5 26.77 -31.34 -25.41
C ILE A 5 25.25 -31.33 -25.10
N LEU A 6 24.66 -30.15 -25.33
CA LEU A 6 23.23 -29.75 -25.37
C LEU A 6 22.70 -29.15 -24.06
N GLY A 7 22.12 -27.95 -24.03
CA GLY A 7 21.75 -27.06 -25.12
C GLY A 7 20.63 -26.13 -24.65
N ASN A 8 20.72 -24.86 -25.05
CA ASN A 8 19.73 -23.79 -24.96
C ASN A 8 18.29 -24.17 -24.55
N LYS A 9 17.86 -23.59 -23.43
CA LYS A 9 16.76 -22.62 -23.43
C LYS A 9 16.96 -21.74 -22.20
N SER A 10 17.43 -20.52 -22.45
CA SER A 10 17.04 -19.37 -21.66
C SER A 10 15.51 -19.36 -21.62
N ASN A 11 14.94 -20.00 -20.60
CA ASN A 11 13.67 -19.54 -20.10
C ASN A 11 14.01 -18.20 -19.47
N ASP A 12 13.92 -17.15 -20.28
CA ASP A 12 13.49 -15.86 -19.78
C ASP A 12 12.34 -16.17 -18.85
N ILE A 13 12.61 -16.04 -17.55
CA ILE A 13 11.58 -15.96 -16.56
C ILE A 13 10.92 -14.63 -16.90
N GLU A 14 9.95 -14.67 -17.81
CA GLU A 14 8.83 -13.75 -17.75
C GLU A 14 8.27 -13.94 -16.34
N GLU A 15 8.76 -13.13 -15.38
CA GLU A 15 8.01 -12.77 -14.19
C GLU A 15 6.79 -11.96 -14.66
N GLY A 16 5.93 -12.63 -15.43
CA GLY A 16 4.53 -12.30 -15.52
C GLY A 16 4.01 -12.43 -14.11
N THR A 17 3.94 -11.29 -13.43
CA THR A 17 3.20 -11.16 -12.19
C THR A 17 1.76 -11.50 -12.55
N GLU A 18 1.39 -12.78 -12.44
CA GLU A 18 0.00 -13.19 -12.46
C GLU A 18 -0.67 -12.40 -11.35
N ILE A 19 -1.39 -11.35 -11.75
CA ILE A 19 -2.26 -10.59 -10.86
C ILE A 19 -3.23 -11.62 -10.31
N ASP A 20 -3.10 -11.99 -9.03
CA ASP A 20 -4.06 -12.89 -8.36
C ASP A 20 -5.46 -12.28 -8.58
N PRO A 21 -6.31 -12.89 -9.44
CA PRO A 21 -7.59 -12.30 -9.79
C PRO A 21 -8.51 -12.18 -8.58
N ASN A 22 -8.18 -12.86 -7.47
CA ASN A 22 -8.92 -12.83 -6.23
C ASN A 22 -8.34 -11.84 -5.20
N ILE A 23 -7.31 -11.05 -5.54
CA ILE A 23 -6.70 -10.07 -4.61
C ILE A 23 -7.76 -9.11 -4.04
N VAL A 24 -8.63 -8.60 -4.92
CA VAL A 24 -9.69 -7.65 -4.57
C VAL A 24 -10.69 -8.32 -3.62
N GLU A 25 -11.17 -9.50 -3.98
CA GLU A 25 -12.14 -10.24 -3.16
C GLU A 25 -11.57 -10.57 -1.77
N ARG A 26 -10.32 -11.03 -1.70
CA ARG A 26 -9.68 -11.40 -0.42
C ARG A 26 -9.49 -10.19 0.48
N VAL A 27 -8.94 -9.10 -0.05
CA VAL A 27 -8.74 -7.86 0.72
C VAL A 27 -10.08 -7.26 1.18
N SER A 28 -11.14 -7.37 0.36
CA SER A 28 -12.50 -6.92 0.69
C SER A 28 -13.14 -7.68 1.86
N LYS A 29 -12.55 -8.80 2.32
CA LYS A 29 -13.01 -9.57 3.49
C LYS A 29 -12.10 -9.43 4.72
N MET A 30 -10.93 -8.81 4.59
CA MET A 30 -9.95 -8.67 5.67
C MET A 30 -10.38 -7.68 6.77
N ASN A 31 -9.99 -7.94 8.01
CA ASN A 31 -10.00 -6.93 9.07
C ASN A 31 -8.67 -6.13 9.07
N LEU A 32 -8.54 -5.09 9.90
CA LEU A 32 -7.32 -4.27 9.98
C LEU A 32 -6.04 -5.08 10.29
N SER A 33 -6.15 -6.10 11.14
CA SER A 33 -5.00 -6.94 11.51
C SER A 33 -4.55 -7.75 10.30
N ASP A 34 -5.49 -8.35 9.57
CA ASP A 34 -5.21 -9.14 8.36
C ASP A 34 -4.63 -8.25 7.25
N MET A 35 -5.19 -7.06 7.04
CA MET A 35 -4.64 -6.08 6.11
C MET A 35 -3.21 -5.71 6.48
N ARG A 36 -2.91 -5.52 7.77
CA ARG A 36 -1.55 -5.24 8.24
C ARG A 36 -0.61 -6.41 8.00
N LEU A 37 -1.06 -7.65 8.19
CA LEU A 37 -0.25 -8.84 7.87
C LEU A 37 0.02 -8.92 6.36
N TYR A 38 -1.00 -8.65 5.54
CA TYR A 38 -0.89 -8.59 4.09
C TYR A 38 0.14 -7.54 3.64
N VAL A 39 0.00 -6.29 4.09
CA VAL A 39 0.92 -5.20 3.72
C VAL A 39 2.35 -5.45 4.22
N ASN A 40 2.53 -6.20 5.31
CA ASN A 40 3.86 -6.62 5.76
C ASN A 40 4.41 -7.86 5.02
N ASN A 41 3.70 -8.37 4.01
CA ASN A 41 4.02 -9.60 3.30
C ASN A 41 4.21 -10.81 4.24
N LYS A 42 3.37 -10.91 5.28
CA LYS A 42 3.41 -11.98 6.30
C LYS A 42 2.38 -13.07 6.09
N ILE A 43 1.60 -13.01 5.01
CA ILE A 43 0.62 -14.04 4.65
C ILE A 43 1.27 -14.95 3.62
N THR A 44 1.54 -16.20 4.00
CA THR A 44 2.15 -17.20 3.12
C THR A 44 1.29 -17.43 1.87
N GLY A 45 1.93 -17.40 0.69
CA GLY A 45 1.23 -17.61 -0.59
C GLY A 45 0.29 -16.49 -0.98
N PHE A 46 0.42 -15.30 -0.38
CA PHE A 46 -0.37 -14.13 -0.74
C PHE A 46 0.50 -12.87 -0.73
N GLU A 47 1.16 -12.63 -1.85
CA GLU A 47 2.14 -11.55 -1.98
C GLU A 47 1.50 -10.16 -2.07
N ILE A 48 2.20 -9.19 -1.50
CA ILE A 48 1.85 -7.77 -1.64
C ILE A 48 1.98 -7.30 -3.10
N SER A 49 0.90 -6.74 -3.63
CA SER A 49 0.83 -6.17 -4.98
C SER A 49 0.33 -4.71 -4.96
N VAL A 50 0.49 -4.00 -6.07
CA VAL A 50 0.01 -2.61 -6.21
C VAL A 50 -1.52 -2.58 -6.06
N GLU A 51 -2.21 -3.51 -6.71
CA GLU A 51 -3.66 -3.66 -6.72
C GLU A 51 -4.20 -3.97 -5.32
N GLY A 52 -3.53 -4.86 -4.59
CA GLY A 52 -3.94 -5.17 -3.22
C GLY A 52 -3.73 -4.00 -2.26
N LEU A 53 -2.65 -3.21 -2.43
CA LEU A 53 -2.47 -1.97 -1.67
C LEU A 53 -3.58 -0.96 -1.98
N HIS A 54 -3.97 -0.83 -3.24
CA HIS A 54 -5.08 0.03 -3.65
C HIS A 54 -6.38 -0.41 -3.01
N GLU A 55 -6.65 -1.71 -2.98
CA GLU A 55 -7.88 -2.23 -2.38
C GLU A 55 -7.92 -1.99 -0.86
N VAL A 56 -6.80 -2.17 -0.16
CA VAL A 56 -6.70 -1.83 1.27
C VAL A 56 -7.02 -0.35 1.49
N LEU A 57 -6.44 0.55 0.68
CA LEU A 57 -6.69 1.99 0.80
C LEU A 57 -8.14 2.35 0.47
N LYS A 58 -8.68 1.85 -0.64
CA LYS A 58 -10.07 2.08 -1.07
C LYS A 58 -11.05 1.68 0.03
N ARG A 59 -10.83 0.52 0.64
CA ARG A 59 -11.66 0.06 1.75
C ARG A 59 -11.66 0.99 2.96
N LEU A 60 -10.53 1.65 3.23
CA LEU A 60 -10.45 2.60 4.34
C LEU A 60 -11.10 3.94 4.00
N ILE A 61 -11.09 4.38 2.74
CA ILE A 61 -11.56 5.73 2.36
C ILE A 61 -12.93 5.78 1.72
N ASN A 62 -13.50 4.65 1.30
CA ASN A 62 -14.82 4.61 0.70
C ASN A 62 -15.89 4.28 1.74
N PRO A 63 -17.14 4.73 1.53
CA PRO A 63 -18.24 4.27 2.34
C PRO A 63 -18.39 2.75 2.33
N ILE A 64 -18.62 2.17 3.51
CA ILE A 64 -18.84 0.74 3.69
C ILE A 64 -20.29 0.31 3.46
N ASN A 65 -21.22 1.28 3.32
CA ASN A 65 -22.63 1.05 3.07
C ASN A 65 -23.31 2.24 2.38
N ASP A 66 -24.56 2.02 1.95
CA ASP A 66 -25.40 3.01 1.26
C ASP A 66 -25.76 4.23 2.11
N LYS A 67 -25.51 4.16 3.42
CA LYS A 67 -25.71 5.29 4.34
C LYS A 67 -24.53 6.26 4.35
N GLY A 68 -23.48 6.00 3.56
CA GLY A 68 -22.31 6.85 3.51
C GLY A 68 -21.37 6.67 4.73
N GLU A 69 -21.53 5.59 5.50
CA GLU A 69 -20.67 5.38 6.67
C GLU A 69 -19.26 4.98 6.24
N TYR A 70 -18.26 5.58 6.87
CA TYR A 70 -16.85 5.24 6.64
C TYR A 70 -16.35 4.20 7.63
N TYR A 71 -15.18 3.62 7.34
CA TYR A 71 -14.58 2.58 8.17
C TYR A 71 -14.21 3.07 9.58
N LEU A 72 -13.70 4.30 9.69
CA LEU A 72 -13.42 4.97 10.97
C LEU A 72 -14.51 5.99 11.29
N LYS A 73 -14.91 6.01 12.55
CA LYS A 73 -15.82 7.00 13.14
C LYS A 73 -15.12 7.76 14.27
N LYS A 74 -15.61 8.96 14.59
CA LYS A 74 -15.03 9.82 15.62
C LYS A 74 -15.07 9.18 17.03
N ASP A 75 -16.09 8.39 17.31
CA ASP A 75 -16.33 7.67 18.55
C ASP A 75 -15.70 6.27 18.60
N ASP A 76 -15.05 5.82 17.52
CA ASP A 76 -14.31 4.56 17.54
C ASP A 76 -13.20 4.56 18.60
N MET A 77 -12.89 3.37 19.11
CA MET A 77 -11.77 3.16 20.04
C MET A 77 -10.46 3.70 19.45
N ASP A 78 -9.65 4.34 20.29
CA ASP A 78 -8.36 4.92 19.89
C ASP A 78 -7.39 3.88 19.34
N SER A 79 -7.49 2.64 19.82
CA SER A 79 -6.71 1.50 19.31
C SER A 79 -7.07 1.16 17.86
N LYS A 80 -8.33 1.33 17.44
CA LYS A 80 -8.77 1.13 16.04
C LYS A 80 -8.23 2.25 15.15
N LYS A 81 -8.38 3.51 15.57
CA LYS A 81 -7.83 4.69 14.86
C LYS A 81 -6.32 4.55 14.67
N LYS A 82 -5.58 4.26 15.74
CA LYS A 82 -4.12 4.04 15.70
C LYS A 82 -3.71 2.94 14.74
N LYS A 83 -4.42 1.80 14.76
CA LYS A 83 -4.14 0.68 13.84
C LYS A 83 -4.34 1.08 12.38
N ALA A 84 -5.40 1.81 12.06
CA ALA A 84 -5.63 2.31 10.71
C ALA A 84 -4.55 3.33 10.30
N PHE A 85 -4.17 4.25 11.18
CA PHE A 85 -3.13 5.23 10.88
C PHE A 85 -1.77 4.58 10.63
N GLU A 86 -1.36 3.64 11.48
CA GLU A 86 -0.12 2.89 11.28
C GLU A 86 -0.17 2.00 10.03
N LEU A 87 -1.35 1.51 9.63
CA LEU A 87 -1.51 0.79 8.37
C LEU A 87 -1.25 1.70 7.15
N ILE A 88 -1.80 2.91 7.14
CA ILE A 88 -1.54 3.89 6.06
C ILE A 88 -0.05 4.25 5.99
N LEU A 89 0.60 4.49 7.13
CA LEU A 89 2.04 4.77 7.19
C LEU A 89 2.91 3.59 6.76
N LEU A 90 2.40 2.36 6.89
CA LEU A 90 3.08 1.18 6.40
C LEU A 90 2.97 1.08 4.89
N ILE A 91 1.77 1.31 4.33
CA ILE A 91 1.52 1.32 2.88
C ILE A 91 2.39 2.38 2.20
N SER A 92 2.48 3.58 2.77
CA SER A 92 3.28 4.68 2.23
C SER A 92 4.78 4.36 2.09
N LYS A 93 5.27 3.36 2.81
CA LYS A 93 6.68 2.92 2.81
C LYS A 93 6.91 1.69 1.93
N SER A 94 5.85 1.11 1.35
CA SER A 94 5.97 -0.08 0.52
C SER A 94 6.72 0.22 -0.78
N LYS A 95 7.58 -0.72 -1.21
CA LYS A 95 8.22 -0.65 -2.54
C LYS A 95 7.23 -0.83 -3.70
N LYS A 96 6.02 -1.33 -3.41
CA LYS A 96 4.93 -1.52 -4.36
C LYS A 96 3.96 -0.34 -4.39
N ILE A 97 4.31 0.79 -3.75
CA ILE A 97 3.49 2.00 -3.81
C ILE A 97 3.50 2.57 -5.24
N SER A 98 2.35 3.03 -5.73
CA SER A 98 2.21 3.72 -7.02
C SER A 98 1.59 5.11 -6.86
N LEU A 99 1.59 5.92 -7.91
CA LEU A 99 1.00 7.26 -7.88
C LEU A 99 -0.47 7.22 -7.40
N GLY A 100 -1.25 6.25 -7.90
CA GLY A 100 -2.62 6.05 -7.44
C GLY A 100 -2.71 5.69 -5.94
N SER A 101 -1.71 4.99 -5.38
CA SER A 101 -1.68 4.77 -3.92
C SER A 101 -1.47 6.07 -3.16
N ILE A 102 -0.64 6.98 -3.69
CA ILE A 102 -0.39 8.28 -3.07
C ILE A 102 -1.66 9.13 -3.07
N GLU A 103 -2.37 9.18 -4.20
CA GLU A 103 -3.66 9.89 -4.31
C GLU A 103 -4.69 9.36 -3.30
N LEU A 104 -4.76 8.04 -3.12
CA LEU A 104 -5.64 7.42 -2.14
C LEU A 104 -5.23 7.73 -0.69
N ILE A 105 -3.94 7.87 -0.40
CA ILE A 105 -3.44 8.30 0.92
C ILE A 105 -3.79 9.77 1.16
N ASP A 106 -3.66 10.63 0.16
CA ASP A 106 -4.05 12.05 0.28
C ASP A 106 -5.56 12.17 0.54
N LYS A 107 -6.37 11.41 -0.20
CA LYS A 107 -7.81 11.31 0.06
C LYS A 107 -8.13 10.76 1.46
N PHE A 108 -7.32 9.84 2.00
CA PHE A 108 -7.47 9.39 3.39
C PHE A 108 -7.27 10.55 4.37
N LEU A 109 -6.27 11.40 4.15
CA LEU A 109 -6.03 12.58 4.97
C LEU A 109 -7.20 13.56 4.92
N GLU A 110 -7.78 13.76 3.75
CA GLU A 110 -8.95 14.64 3.58
C GLU A 110 -10.18 14.08 4.31
N VAL A 111 -10.53 12.81 4.06
CA VAL A 111 -11.72 12.16 4.63
C VAL A 111 -11.65 12.10 6.15
N TYR A 112 -10.47 11.84 6.71
CA TYR A 112 -10.30 11.64 8.15
C TYR A 112 -9.60 12.80 8.86
N LYS A 113 -9.49 13.97 8.23
CA LYS A 113 -8.80 15.14 8.80
C LYS A 113 -9.22 15.42 10.25
N GLU A 114 -10.52 15.51 10.51
CA GLU A 114 -11.02 15.80 11.87
C GLU A 114 -10.66 14.71 12.89
N ILE A 115 -10.69 13.43 12.48
CA ILE A 115 -10.35 12.32 13.37
C ILE A 115 -8.84 12.33 13.65
N ILE A 116 -8.02 12.62 12.64
CA ILE A 116 -6.56 12.69 12.76
C ILE A 116 -6.17 13.86 13.66
N ASP A 117 -6.72 15.05 13.42
CA ASP A 117 -6.41 16.26 14.20
C ASP A 117 -6.80 16.06 15.68
N ASP A 118 -8.01 15.56 15.94
CA ASP A 118 -8.46 15.26 17.32
C ASP A 118 -7.58 14.21 18.00
N TYR A 119 -7.12 13.20 17.25
CA TYR A 119 -6.23 12.18 17.78
C TYR A 119 -4.85 12.75 18.12
N ASP A 120 -4.25 13.53 17.21
CA ASP A 120 -2.95 14.16 17.41
C ASP A 120 -2.98 15.12 18.61
N ASP A 121 -4.03 15.92 18.75
CA ASP A 121 -4.21 16.86 19.86
C ASP A 121 -4.34 16.16 21.22
N ARG A 122 -5.15 15.11 21.28
CA ARG A 122 -5.42 14.35 22.53
C ARG A 122 -4.23 13.54 22.98
N TYR A 123 -3.56 12.86 22.06
CA TYR A 123 -2.47 11.92 22.39
C TYR A 123 -1.07 12.51 22.22
N LYS A 124 -0.96 13.79 21.82
CA LYS A 124 0.32 14.45 21.51
C LYS A 124 1.13 13.68 20.46
N GLU A 125 0.40 13.09 19.52
CA GLU A 125 0.96 12.39 18.36
C GLU A 125 1.08 13.39 17.18
N ILE A 126 1.70 12.94 16.09
CA ILE A 126 1.96 13.78 14.91
C ILE A 126 1.64 13.05 13.60
N TYR A 127 0.53 12.29 13.58
CA TYR A 127 0.12 11.52 12.42
C TYR A 127 -0.07 12.38 11.18
N HIS A 128 -0.71 13.55 11.28
CA HIS A 128 -0.90 14.43 10.13
C HIS A 128 0.44 14.79 9.46
N SER A 129 1.44 15.16 10.26
CA SER A 129 2.79 15.47 9.78
C SER A 129 3.51 14.23 9.23
N ARG A 130 3.41 13.08 9.92
CA ARG A 130 3.99 11.80 9.49
C ARG A 130 3.44 11.36 8.13
N PHE A 131 2.15 11.55 7.87
CA PHE A 131 1.52 11.22 6.59
C PHE A 131 2.04 12.11 5.46
N ARG A 132 2.06 13.44 5.64
CA ARG A 132 2.61 14.36 4.63
C ARG A 132 4.05 14.02 4.28
N LYS A 133 4.89 13.83 5.29
CA LYS A 133 6.28 13.42 5.08
C LYS A 133 6.41 12.07 4.36
N ALA A 134 5.53 11.12 4.66
CA ALA A 134 5.54 9.82 4.02
C ALA A 134 5.11 9.90 2.55
N VAL A 135 4.11 10.73 2.22
CA VAL A 135 3.70 11.02 0.84
C VAL A 135 4.85 11.68 0.07
N GLU A 136 5.46 12.74 0.61
CA GLU A 136 6.62 13.41 0.00
C GLU A 136 7.76 12.42 -0.28
N THR A 137 8.08 11.57 0.70
CA THR A 137 9.13 10.55 0.57
C THR A 137 8.79 9.56 -0.55
N ALA A 138 7.54 9.12 -0.64
CA ALA A 138 7.11 8.21 -1.70
C ALA A 138 7.21 8.83 -3.10
N ILE A 139 6.84 10.11 -3.24
CA ILE A 139 6.98 10.86 -4.51
C ILE A 139 8.46 10.92 -4.92
N ILE A 140 9.35 11.31 -3.99
CA ILE A 140 10.79 11.41 -4.25
C ILE A 140 11.36 10.05 -4.68
N ASN A 141 10.98 8.97 -4.00
CA ASN A 141 11.43 7.62 -4.34
C ASN A 141 10.98 7.21 -5.76
N MET A 142 9.74 7.50 -6.15
CA MET A 142 9.25 7.21 -7.51
C MET A 142 10.00 8.01 -8.57
N GLN A 143 10.23 9.31 -8.34
CA GLN A 143 11.01 10.15 -9.24
C GLN A 143 12.44 9.63 -9.40
N THR A 144 13.07 9.21 -8.30
CA THR A 144 14.41 8.63 -8.30
C THR A 144 14.45 7.35 -9.15
N ILE A 145 13.49 6.45 -8.98
CA ILE A 145 13.39 5.22 -9.79
C ILE A 145 13.19 5.55 -11.27
N SER A 146 12.31 6.51 -11.59
CA SER A 146 12.07 6.96 -12.96
C SER A 146 13.34 7.53 -13.62
N GLN A 147 14.12 8.34 -12.89
CA GLN A 147 15.38 8.89 -13.38
C GLN A 147 16.44 7.80 -13.60
N VAL A 148 16.54 6.81 -12.71
CA VAL A 148 17.45 5.67 -12.87
C VAL A 148 17.07 4.86 -14.10
N ASN A 149 15.79 4.54 -14.27
CA ASN A 149 15.31 3.79 -15.43
C ASN A 149 15.60 4.52 -16.74
N LYS A 150 15.37 5.85 -16.80
CA LYS A 150 15.73 6.66 -17.98
C LYS A 150 17.24 6.58 -18.29
N LYS A 151 18.11 6.64 -17.27
CA LYS A 151 19.55 6.52 -17.49
C LYS A 151 19.96 5.14 -18.00
N LEU A 152 19.34 4.07 -17.48
CA LEU A 152 19.60 2.70 -17.94
C LEU A 152 19.10 2.46 -19.37
N ASP A 153 17.96 3.04 -19.74
CA ASP A 153 17.40 2.90 -21.08
C ASP A 153 18.23 3.62 -22.15
N VAL A 154 18.89 4.73 -21.78
CA VAL A 154 19.87 5.43 -22.64
C VAL A 154 21.19 4.67 -22.77
N LEU A 155 21.49 3.73 -21.87
CA LEU A 155 22.72 2.93 -21.88
C LEU A 155 22.57 1.57 -22.59
N LYS A 156 21.34 1.19 -22.96
CA LYS A 156 21.06 0.01 -23.81
C LYS A 156 21.19 0.37 -25.28
#